data_AF-A0AAW1BN72-F1
#
_entry.id   AF-A0AAW1BN72-F1
#
_cell.length_a   1.000
_cell.length_b   1.000
_cell.length_c   1.000
_cell.angle_alpha   90.00
_cell.angle_beta   90.00
_cell.angle_gamma   90.00
#
_symmetry.space_group_name_H-M   'P 1'
#
loop_
_entity.id
_entity.type
_entity.pdbx_description
1 polymer ?
#
loop_
_entity_poly.entity_id
_entity_poly.type
_entity_poly.pdbx_seq_one_letter_code
_entity_poly.pdbx_strand_id
1 'polypeptide(L)'
;MASVNWKETPAGDAAAVRCPRNATGLILRRCLLDEDGIAYWTLPTYVKCVSIDYRNIQMMTREHLSKAQRGLVGEGVSDVLQNLVEISQDGTSYSGDLLSTFDVLRNMTEIFRRAYYNPTSSDVQNFVQVISNILTEDNRDKWEEAQLMGPNIKELFRLLEDFIDVVGFRMKEFQDSYQATDNLGEYVGPIQGSPSPPLISKW
;
A
#
# COMPACT_ATOMS: atom_id res chain seq x y z
N MET A 1 -28.22 6.59 -3.36
CA MET A 1 -26.89 7.22 -3.61
C MET A 1 -27.14 8.65 -4.06
N ALA A 2 -26.47 9.64 -3.47
CA ALA A 2 -26.60 11.03 -3.92
C ALA A 2 -26.01 11.17 -5.34
N SER A 3 -26.78 11.75 -6.26
CA SER A 3 -26.31 12.03 -7.62
C SER A 3 -25.21 13.07 -7.57
N VAL A 4 -23.99 12.68 -7.95
CA VAL A 4 -22.86 13.59 -8.08
C VAL A 4 -23.01 14.36 -9.39
N ASN A 5 -23.15 15.68 -9.32
CA ASN A 5 -23.23 16.54 -10.49
C ASN A 5 -21.83 16.91 -10.99
N TRP A 6 -21.45 16.40 -12.15
CA TRP A 6 -20.19 16.72 -12.82
C TRP A 6 -20.34 18.01 -13.62
N LYS A 7 -19.38 18.92 -13.50
CA LYS A 7 -19.35 20.14 -14.31
C LYS A 7 -18.94 19.80 -15.75
N GLU A 8 -19.46 20.57 -16.70
CA GLU A 8 -18.99 20.54 -18.08
C GLU A 8 -17.46 20.69 -18.12
N THR A 9 -16.80 19.82 -18.87
CA THR A 9 -15.33 19.72 -18.92
C THR A 9 -14.91 19.40 -20.34
N PRO A 10 -13.95 20.14 -20.92
CA PRO A 10 -13.44 19.86 -22.26
C PRO A 10 -12.82 18.46 -22.37
N ALA A 11 -12.85 17.88 -23.56
CA ALA A 11 -12.16 16.61 -23.80
C ALA A 11 -10.64 16.77 -23.62
N GLY A 12 -10.01 15.81 -22.95
CA GLY A 12 -8.62 15.86 -22.49
C GLY A 12 -8.47 16.27 -21.02
N ASP A 13 -9.45 17.01 -20.48
CA ASP A 13 -9.42 17.48 -19.10
C ASP A 13 -10.14 16.54 -18.12
N ALA A 14 -9.96 16.82 -16.82
CA ALA A 14 -10.60 16.09 -15.74
C ALA A 14 -11.46 17.00 -14.86
N ALA A 15 -12.71 16.60 -14.62
CA ALA A 15 -13.51 17.16 -13.55
C ALA A 15 -13.11 16.56 -12.21
N ALA A 16 -13.27 17.36 -11.16
CA ALA A 16 -13.00 16.92 -9.79
C ALA A 16 -14.19 17.27 -8.89
N VAL A 17 -14.53 16.32 -8.02
CA VAL A 17 -15.48 16.52 -6.93
C VAL A 17 -14.85 16.03 -5.63
N ARG A 18 -15.32 16.52 -4.48
CA ARG A 18 -14.78 16.10 -3.18
C ARG A 18 -15.16 14.64 -2.88
N CYS A 19 -14.24 13.88 -2.27
CA CYS A 19 -14.56 12.56 -1.74
C CYS A 19 -15.67 12.63 -0.67
N PRO A 20 -16.33 11.50 -0.36
CA PRO A 20 -17.32 11.43 0.71
C PRO A 20 -16.76 11.84 2.08
N ARG A 21 -17.63 12.14 3.05
CA ARG A 21 -17.22 12.75 4.34
C ARG A 21 -16.27 11.89 5.19
N ASN A 22 -16.27 10.57 4.99
CA ASN A 22 -15.37 9.62 5.65
C ASN A 22 -13.99 9.53 4.98
N ALA A 23 -13.73 10.31 3.93
CA ALA A 23 -12.48 10.32 3.20
C ALA A 23 -12.02 11.74 2.87
N THR A 24 -10.75 11.85 2.48
CA THR A 24 -10.13 13.10 2.04
C THR A 24 -9.67 12.98 0.60
N GLY A 25 -9.58 14.12 -0.08
CA GLY A 25 -9.13 14.21 -1.47
C GLY A 25 -10.26 14.45 -2.46
N LEU A 26 -10.09 13.97 -3.69
CA LEU A 26 -10.98 14.25 -4.82
C LEU A 26 -11.30 12.98 -5.61
N ILE A 27 -12.56 12.84 -6.03
CA ILE A 27 -12.96 11.91 -7.08
C ILE A 27 -12.72 12.64 -8.41
N LEU A 28 -12.00 11.99 -9.32
CA LEU A 28 -11.72 12.54 -10.65
C LEU A 28 -12.56 11.83 -11.70
N ARG A 29 -12.90 12.53 -12.77
CA ARG A 29 -13.51 11.91 -13.96
C ARG A 29 -12.97 12.62 -15.18
N ARG A 30 -12.55 11.87 -16.21
CA ARG A 30 -11.97 12.46 -17.43
C ARG A 30 -13.03 12.51 -18.52
N CYS A 31 -12.99 13.57 -19.31
CA CYS A 31 -13.69 13.61 -20.58
C CYS A 31 -12.67 13.30 -21.68
N LEU A 32 -12.98 12.35 -22.56
CA LEU A 32 -12.13 11.94 -23.67
C LEU A 32 -12.93 12.00 -24.97
N LEU A 33 -12.23 11.99 -26.11
CA LEU A 33 -12.85 11.77 -27.41
C LEU A 33 -12.73 10.30 -27.78
N ASP A 34 -13.78 9.72 -28.37
CA ASP A 34 -13.68 8.43 -29.04
C ASP A 34 -13.05 8.57 -30.43
N GLU A 35 -13.01 7.47 -31.19
CA GLU A 35 -12.40 7.43 -32.53
C GLU A 35 -13.12 8.33 -33.54
N ASP A 36 -14.42 8.62 -33.31
CA ASP A 36 -15.25 9.48 -34.15
C ASP A 36 -15.17 10.96 -33.72
N GLY A 37 -14.41 11.28 -32.67
CA GLY A 37 -14.27 12.63 -32.13
C GLY A 37 -15.44 13.07 -31.25
N ILE A 38 -16.24 12.14 -30.73
CA ILE A 38 -17.35 12.42 -29.83
C ILE A 38 -16.87 12.38 -28.38
N ALA A 39 -17.17 13.45 -27.63
CA ALA A 39 -16.80 13.56 -26.25
C ALA A 39 -17.63 12.62 -25.35
N TYR A 40 -16.95 11.80 -24.56
CA TYR A 40 -17.57 10.92 -23.57
C TYR A 40 -16.87 11.01 -22.21
N TRP A 41 -17.58 10.62 -21.16
CA TRP A 41 -17.03 10.57 -19.81
C TRP A 41 -16.47 9.18 -19.50
N THR A 42 -15.26 9.12 -18.94
CA THR A 42 -14.72 7.89 -18.35
C THR A 42 -15.49 7.51 -17.08
N LEU A 43 -15.21 6.32 -16.54
CA LEU A 43 -15.59 6.00 -15.16
C LEU A 43 -14.90 6.97 -14.18
N PRO A 44 -15.56 7.36 -13.07
CA PRO A 44 -14.92 8.12 -12.01
C PRO A 44 -13.80 7.32 -11.35
N THR A 45 -12.76 8.01 -10.90
CA THR A 45 -11.60 7.44 -10.21
C THR A 45 -11.57 7.90 -8.75
N TYR A 46 -11.34 6.97 -7.84
CA TYR A 46 -11.21 7.12 -6.40
C TYR A 46 -9.77 6.96 -5.91
N VAL A 47 -8.78 6.88 -6.82
CA VAL A 47 -7.35 6.79 -6.48
C VAL A 47 -6.82 7.94 -5.61
N LYS A 48 -7.53 9.09 -5.59
CA LYS A 48 -7.22 10.23 -4.73
C LYS A 48 -8.16 10.35 -3.52
N CYS A 49 -9.03 9.38 -3.28
CA CYS A 49 -9.82 9.28 -2.06
C CYS A 49 -9.11 8.38 -1.06
N VAL A 50 -8.76 8.96 0.09
CA VAL A 50 -8.13 8.23 1.20
C VAL A 50 -9.02 8.38 2.43
N SER A 51 -9.51 7.25 2.93
CA SER A 51 -10.27 7.12 4.16
C SER A 51 -9.49 7.73 5.32
N ILE A 52 -10.21 8.34 6.26
CA ILE A 52 -9.60 9.14 7.34
C ILE A 52 -8.59 8.32 8.16
N ASP A 53 -8.88 7.04 8.42
CA ASP A 53 -8.00 6.17 9.22
C ASP A 53 -6.67 5.90 8.51
N TYR A 54 -6.69 5.55 7.21
CA TYR A 54 -5.48 5.40 6.40
C TYR A 54 -4.66 6.69 6.33
N ARG A 55 -5.33 7.85 6.21
CA ARG A 55 -4.65 9.16 6.24
C ARG A 55 -3.97 9.41 7.59
N ASN A 56 -4.61 9.03 8.70
CA ASN A 56 -4.05 9.21 10.04
C ASN A 56 -2.78 8.37 10.21
N ILE A 57 -2.81 7.10 9.78
CA ILE A 57 -1.61 6.26 9.77
C ILE A 57 -0.53 6.86 8.88
N GLN A 58 -0.86 7.33 7.68
CA GLN A 58 0.12 7.97 6.79
C GLN A 58 0.81 9.19 7.45
N MET A 59 0.06 10.02 8.19
CA MET A 59 0.64 11.14 8.93
C MET A 59 1.57 10.67 10.05
N MET A 60 1.14 9.66 10.82
CA MET A 60 1.94 9.04 11.88
C MET A 60 3.26 8.47 11.33
N THR A 61 3.20 7.71 10.23
CA THR A 61 4.39 7.15 9.57
C THR A 61 5.35 8.24 9.11
N ARG A 62 4.84 9.34 8.52
CA ARG A 62 5.69 10.47 8.09
C ARG A 62 6.39 11.15 9.25
N GLU A 63 5.74 11.25 10.41
CA GLU A 63 6.38 11.77 11.62
C GLU A 63 7.53 10.87 12.08
N HIS A 64 7.31 9.55 12.13
CA HIS A 64 8.37 8.59 12.46
C HIS A 64 9.50 8.60 11.44
N LEU A 65 9.20 8.69 10.15
CA LEU A 65 10.21 8.77 9.09
C LEU A 65 11.07 10.03 9.23
N SER A 66 10.47 11.18 9.54
CA SER A 66 11.19 12.44 9.78
C SER A 66 12.13 12.32 10.99
N LYS A 67 11.66 11.72 12.09
CA LYS A 67 12.50 11.43 13.28
C LYS A 67 13.64 10.49 12.92
N ALA A 68 13.34 9.41 12.20
CA ALA A 68 14.33 8.44 11.74
C ALA A 68 15.39 9.09 10.86
N GLN A 69 15.02 9.94 9.90
CA GLN A 69 15.97 10.66 9.04
C GLN A 69 16.91 11.60 9.82
N ARG A 70 16.49 12.06 11.00
CA ARG A 70 17.29 12.88 11.91
C ARG A 70 18.14 12.07 12.90
N GLY A 71 18.14 10.74 12.79
CA GLY A 71 18.87 9.86 13.70
C GLY A 71 18.21 9.69 15.07
N LEU A 72 16.94 10.08 15.21
CA LEU A 72 16.20 9.91 16.46
C LEU A 72 15.52 8.54 16.47
N VAL A 73 15.64 7.82 17.59
CA VAL A 73 14.85 6.61 17.84
C VAL A 73 13.47 7.05 18.30
N GLY A 74 12.51 7.03 17.37
CA GLY A 74 11.09 7.13 17.67
C GLY A 74 10.57 5.82 18.26
N GLU A 75 10.14 5.87 19.52
CA GLU A 75 9.21 4.91 20.12
C GLU A 75 7.87 4.94 19.33
N GLY A 76 7.16 3.81 19.26
CA GLY A 76 5.85 3.71 18.60
C GLY A 76 5.87 3.39 17.09
N VAL A 77 7.05 3.13 16.49
CA VAL A 77 7.13 2.72 15.08
C VAL A 77 6.35 1.43 14.81
N SER A 78 6.39 0.46 15.73
CA SER A 78 5.62 -0.79 15.62
C SER A 78 4.10 -0.59 15.66
N ASP A 79 3.62 0.46 16.34
CA ASP A 79 2.19 0.77 16.42
C ASP A 79 1.61 1.15 15.05
N VAL A 80 2.44 1.67 14.14
CA VAL A 80 2.04 1.97 12.76
C VAL A 80 1.57 0.70 12.05
N LEU A 81 2.35 -0.38 12.12
CA LEU A 81 2.01 -1.65 11.47
C LEU A 81 0.83 -2.33 12.16
N GLN A 82 0.77 -2.27 13.48
CA GLN A 82 -0.35 -2.81 14.25
C GLN A 82 -1.67 -2.15 13.86
N ASN A 83 -1.72 -0.81 13.87
CA ASN A 83 -2.91 -0.05 13.46
C ASN A 83 -3.26 -0.32 11.98
N LEU A 84 -2.27 -0.52 11.12
CA LEU A 84 -2.49 -0.78 9.70
C LEU A 84 -3.08 -2.16 9.46
N VAL A 85 -2.69 -3.18 10.24
CA VAL A 85 -3.36 -4.48 10.26
C VAL A 85 -4.82 -4.29 10.64
N GLU A 86 -5.11 -3.60 11.74
CA GLU A 86 -6.47 -3.41 12.25
C GLU A 86 -7.41 -2.76 11.22
N ILE A 87 -6.99 -1.68 10.56
CA ILE A 87 -7.86 -0.98 9.61
C ILE A 87 -7.96 -1.64 8.23
N SER A 88 -7.09 -2.61 7.93
CA SER A 88 -7.08 -3.32 6.63
C SER A 88 -7.78 -4.67 6.66
N GLN A 89 -8.11 -5.21 7.84
CA GLN A 89 -8.78 -6.50 8.01
C GLN A 89 -10.12 -6.60 7.27
N ASP A 90 -10.93 -5.53 7.31
CA ASP A 90 -12.26 -5.50 6.69
C ASP A 90 -12.23 -5.08 5.20
N GLY A 91 -11.02 -5.00 4.61
CA GLY A 91 -10.81 -4.51 3.26
C GLY A 91 -10.78 -2.97 3.17
N THR A 92 -10.58 -2.47 1.95
CA THR A 92 -10.47 -1.02 1.70
C THR A 92 -11.74 -0.42 1.13
N SER A 93 -11.98 0.87 1.37
CA SER A 93 -13.14 1.58 0.80
C SER A 93 -12.84 2.18 -0.58
N TYR A 94 -11.60 2.61 -0.81
CA TYR A 94 -11.18 3.28 -2.05
C TYR A 94 -9.84 2.73 -2.55
N SER A 95 -9.61 2.81 -3.86
CA SER A 95 -8.29 2.53 -4.45
C SER A 95 -7.18 3.43 -3.89
N GLY A 96 -7.50 4.64 -3.44
CA GLY A 96 -6.55 5.49 -2.72
C GLY A 96 -6.13 4.94 -1.35
N ASP A 97 -6.94 4.11 -0.69
CA ASP A 97 -6.55 3.45 0.57
C ASP A 97 -5.45 2.39 0.32
N LEU A 98 -5.54 1.66 -0.79
CA LEU A 98 -4.49 0.72 -1.23
C LEU A 98 -3.18 1.45 -1.50
N LEU A 99 -3.24 2.55 -2.25
CA LEU A 99 -2.06 3.37 -2.54
C LEU A 99 -1.48 4.04 -1.28
N SER A 100 -2.33 4.44 -0.33
CA SER A 100 -1.89 4.97 0.96
C SER A 100 -1.21 3.89 1.81
N THR A 101 -1.76 2.68 1.83
CA THR A 101 -1.15 1.52 2.49
C THR A 101 0.23 1.23 1.90
N PHE A 102 0.32 1.23 0.58
CA PHE A 102 1.59 1.02 -0.12
C PHE A 102 2.65 2.09 0.24
N ASP A 103 2.26 3.38 0.31
CA ASP A 103 3.16 4.45 0.76
C ASP A 103 3.59 4.28 2.23
N VAL A 104 2.68 3.84 3.11
CA VAL A 104 3.01 3.54 4.51
C VAL A 104 4.03 2.41 4.61
N LEU A 105 3.79 1.28 3.94
CA LEU A 105 4.72 0.14 3.95
C LEU A 105 6.11 0.55 3.42
N ARG A 106 6.16 1.35 2.34
CA ARG A 106 7.42 1.88 1.82
C ARG A 106 8.17 2.71 2.84
N ASN A 107 7.48 3.62 3.50
CA ASN A 107 8.10 4.47 4.53
C ASN A 107 8.53 3.65 5.76
N MET A 108 7.79 2.59 6.10
CA MET A 108 8.19 1.65 7.16
C MET A 108 9.48 0.90 6.80
N THR A 109 9.60 0.39 5.57
CA THR A 109 10.84 -0.24 5.08
C THR A 109 12.03 0.73 5.15
N GLU A 110 11.84 2.00 4.77
CA GLU A 110 12.89 3.03 4.88
C GLU A 110 13.31 3.35 6.33
N ILE A 111 12.37 3.25 7.29
CA ILE A 111 12.67 3.40 8.71
C ILE A 111 13.48 2.20 9.20
N PHE A 112 13.06 0.97 8.90
CA PHE A 112 13.73 -0.26 9.33
C PHE A 112 15.10 -0.47 8.68
N ARG A 113 15.34 0.12 7.51
CA ARG A 113 16.67 0.12 6.87
C ARG A 113 17.72 0.86 7.71
N ARG A 114 17.33 1.73 8.64
CA ARG A 114 18.28 2.50 9.48
C ARG A 114 18.92 1.60 10.54
N ALA A 115 20.18 1.88 10.88
CA ALA A 115 21.01 1.04 11.76
C ALA A 115 20.46 0.85 13.20
N TYR A 116 19.69 1.81 13.69
CA TYR A 116 19.15 1.85 15.06
C TYR A 116 17.70 1.36 15.15
N TYR A 117 17.11 0.93 14.04
CA TYR A 117 15.82 0.26 14.03
C TYR A 117 16.00 -1.20 13.65
N ASN A 118 15.50 -2.08 14.51
CA ASN A 118 15.49 -3.51 14.24
C ASN A 118 14.03 -3.99 14.30
N PRO A 119 13.44 -4.44 13.18
CA PRO A 119 12.07 -4.94 13.19
C PRO A 119 11.98 -6.16 14.12
N THR A 120 10.94 -6.20 14.93
CA THR A 120 10.60 -7.36 15.75
C THR A 120 9.92 -8.43 14.91
N SER A 121 9.83 -9.66 15.42
CA SER A 121 9.06 -10.73 14.75
C SER A 121 7.60 -10.32 14.52
N SER A 122 7.02 -9.54 15.44
CA SER A 122 5.66 -9.00 15.30
C SER A 122 5.57 -7.97 14.16
N ASP A 123 6.58 -7.13 13.98
CA ASP A 123 6.60 -6.16 12.88
C ASP A 123 6.63 -6.87 11.52
N VAL A 124 7.45 -7.93 11.39
CA VAL A 124 7.51 -8.73 10.16
C VAL A 124 6.14 -9.37 9.88
N GLN A 125 5.54 -10.03 10.88
CA GLN A 125 4.21 -10.63 10.73
C GLN A 125 3.14 -9.60 10.34
N ASN A 126 3.13 -8.44 10.99
CA ASN A 126 2.18 -7.38 10.69
C ASN A 126 2.37 -6.81 9.27
N PHE A 127 3.63 -6.64 8.81
CA PHE A 127 3.92 -6.18 7.46
C PHE A 127 3.36 -7.14 6.40
N VAL A 128 3.65 -8.44 6.55
CA VAL A 128 3.15 -9.49 5.63
C VAL A 128 1.63 -9.60 5.69
N GLN A 129 1.04 -9.49 6.88
CA GLN A 129 -0.41 -9.52 7.05
C GLN A 129 -1.09 -8.35 6.35
N VAL A 130 -0.54 -7.13 6.43
CA VAL A 130 -1.09 -5.97 5.69
C VAL A 130 -1.05 -6.21 4.18
N ILE A 131 0.04 -6.77 3.65
CA ILE A 131 0.13 -7.12 2.23
C ILE A 131 -0.95 -8.15 1.87
N SER A 132 -1.14 -9.18 2.70
CA SER A 132 -2.21 -10.16 2.50
C SER A 132 -3.61 -9.52 2.50
N ASN A 133 -3.86 -8.56 3.40
CA ASN A 133 -5.14 -7.86 3.52
C ASN A 133 -5.45 -6.99 2.30
N ILE A 134 -4.45 -6.29 1.75
CA ILE A 134 -4.67 -5.47 0.54
C ILE A 134 -4.78 -6.32 -0.73
N LEU A 135 -4.23 -7.53 -0.73
CA LEU A 135 -4.37 -8.51 -1.81
C LEU A 135 -5.63 -9.40 -1.65
N THR A 136 -6.67 -8.99 -0.92
CA THR A 136 -7.93 -9.76 -0.90
C THR A 136 -8.73 -9.58 -2.19
N GLU A 137 -9.61 -10.54 -2.49
CA GLU A 137 -10.45 -10.50 -3.70
C GLU A 137 -11.39 -9.29 -3.73
N ASP A 138 -11.85 -8.86 -2.56
CA ASP A 138 -12.67 -7.66 -2.38
C ASP A 138 -11.98 -6.35 -2.79
N ASN A 139 -10.65 -6.37 -2.97
CA ASN A 139 -9.87 -5.22 -3.42
C ASN A 139 -9.50 -5.28 -4.91
N ARG A 140 -9.94 -6.32 -5.65
CA ARG A 140 -9.55 -6.53 -7.05
C ARG A 140 -9.91 -5.36 -7.96
N ASP A 141 -11.15 -4.89 -7.89
CA ASP A 141 -11.65 -3.75 -8.68
C ASP A 141 -10.86 -2.46 -8.39
N LYS A 142 -10.51 -2.24 -7.12
CA LYS A 142 -9.70 -1.09 -6.67
C LYS A 142 -8.27 -1.18 -7.15
N TRP A 143 -7.70 -2.39 -7.22
CA TRP A 143 -6.38 -2.61 -7.82
C TRP A 143 -6.40 -2.41 -9.33
N GLU A 144 -7.42 -2.90 -10.04
CA GLU A 144 -7.60 -2.65 -11.47
C GLU A 144 -7.67 -1.14 -11.75
N GLU A 145 -8.38 -0.39 -10.92
CA GLU A 145 -8.40 1.07 -10.99
C GLU A 145 -7.02 1.70 -10.72
N ALA A 146 -6.33 1.26 -9.66
CA ALA A 146 -5.01 1.77 -9.31
C ALA A 146 -3.97 1.50 -10.42
N GLN A 147 -4.06 0.36 -11.11
CA GLN A 147 -3.15 0.00 -12.23
C GLN A 147 -3.23 0.97 -13.40
N LEU A 148 -4.35 1.68 -13.58
CA LEU A 148 -4.47 2.74 -14.59
C LEU A 148 -3.53 3.91 -14.33
N MET A 149 -3.04 4.07 -13.10
CA MET A 149 -2.13 5.14 -12.68
C MET A 149 -0.64 4.73 -12.74
N GLY A 150 -0.34 3.44 -12.96
CA GLY A 150 1.01 2.91 -12.99
C GLY A 150 1.07 1.44 -12.51
N PRO A 151 2.25 0.79 -12.60
CA PRO A 151 2.41 -0.64 -12.31
C PRO A 151 2.42 -0.97 -10.81
N ASN A 152 1.40 -0.52 -10.06
CA ASN A 152 1.40 -0.48 -8.60
C ASN A 152 1.60 -1.84 -7.92
N ILE A 153 0.96 -2.92 -8.41
CA ILE A 153 1.15 -4.28 -7.87
C ILE A 153 2.59 -4.76 -8.06
N LYS A 154 3.22 -4.45 -9.20
CA LYS A 154 4.61 -4.83 -9.43
C LYS A 154 5.55 -4.13 -8.45
N GLU A 155 5.30 -2.85 -8.19
CA GLU A 155 6.08 -2.11 -7.19
C GLU A 155 5.78 -2.59 -5.76
N LEU A 156 4.57 -3.09 -5.47
CA LEU A 156 4.26 -3.73 -4.19
C LEU A 156 5.11 -4.97 -3.94
N PHE A 157 5.24 -5.85 -4.93
CA PHE A 157 6.09 -7.04 -4.79
C PHE A 157 7.58 -6.69 -4.68
N ARG A 158 8.06 -5.67 -5.39
CA ARG A 158 9.42 -5.17 -5.19
C ARG A 158 9.63 -4.60 -3.79
N LEU A 159 8.63 -3.92 -3.23
CA LEU A 159 8.71 -3.44 -1.85
C LEU A 159 8.77 -4.60 -0.84
N LEU A 160 8.04 -5.69 -1.10
CA LEU A 160 8.12 -6.90 -0.28
C LEU A 160 9.54 -7.49 -0.34
N GLU A 161 10.12 -7.62 -1.53
CA GLU A 161 11.52 -8.05 -1.71
C GLU A 161 12.49 -7.13 -0.94
N ASP A 162 12.35 -5.80 -1.08
CA ASP A 162 13.18 -4.82 -0.36
C ASP A 162 13.04 -4.95 1.17
N PHE A 163 11.85 -5.29 1.67
CA PHE A 163 11.61 -5.50 3.10
C PHE A 163 12.24 -6.80 3.59
N ILE A 164 12.12 -7.88 2.82
CA ILE A 164 12.78 -9.17 3.09
C ILE A 164 14.29 -8.97 3.20
N ASP A 165 14.91 -8.20 2.31
CA ASP A 165 16.34 -7.91 2.35
C ASP A 165 16.74 -7.16 3.64
N VAL A 166 15.91 -6.21 4.10
CA VAL A 166 16.14 -5.49 5.36
C VAL A 166 16.07 -6.43 6.57
N VAL A 167 15.11 -7.36 6.59
CA VAL A 167 14.97 -8.35 7.67
C VAL A 167 16.13 -9.36 7.61
N GLY A 168 16.44 -9.89 6.42
CA GLY A 168 17.50 -10.87 6.19
C GLY A 168 18.87 -10.37 6.61
N PHE A 169 19.19 -9.09 6.34
CA PHE A 169 20.44 -8.47 6.82
C PHE A 169 20.57 -8.45 8.35
N ARG A 170 19.45 -8.51 9.07
CA ARG A 170 19.40 -8.47 10.55
C ARG A 170 19.30 -9.87 11.18
N MET A 171 19.02 -10.91 10.40
CA MET A 171 18.98 -12.28 10.90
C MET A 171 20.38 -12.78 11.22
N LYS A 172 20.52 -13.54 12.32
CA LYS A 172 21.77 -14.26 12.63
C LYS A 172 22.00 -15.32 11.56
N GLU A 173 23.25 -15.61 11.22
CA GLU A 173 23.73 -16.47 10.11
C GLU A 173 23.13 -17.90 10.00
N PHE A 174 22.21 -18.32 10.87
CA PHE A 174 21.70 -19.69 10.94
C PHE A 174 20.20 -19.81 11.25
N GLN A 175 19.42 -18.75 11.07
CA GLN A 175 17.98 -18.80 11.39
C GLN A 175 17.15 -18.81 10.10
N ASP A 176 16.30 -19.84 9.95
CA ASP A 176 15.24 -19.86 8.95
C ASP A 176 13.98 -19.23 9.55
N SER A 177 13.24 -18.46 8.76
CA SER A 177 11.91 -17.95 9.10
C SER A 177 10.95 -18.18 7.92
N TYR A 178 9.79 -18.74 8.23
CA TYR A 178 8.72 -18.97 7.27
C TYR A 178 7.45 -18.29 7.79
N GLN A 179 6.82 -17.48 6.95
CA GLN A 179 5.53 -16.86 7.24
C GLN A 179 4.56 -17.19 6.12
N ALA A 180 3.36 -17.61 6.49
CA ALA A 180 2.28 -17.84 5.54
C ALA A 180 1.04 -17.11 6.03
N THR A 181 0.40 -16.43 5.10
CA THR A 181 -0.93 -15.82 5.22
C THR A 181 -1.85 -16.45 4.18
N ASP A 182 -3.12 -16.06 4.16
CA ASP A 182 -4.09 -16.63 3.22
C ASP A 182 -3.75 -16.35 1.75
N ASN A 183 -3.06 -15.23 1.47
CA ASN A 183 -2.76 -14.75 0.12
C ASN A 183 -1.26 -14.70 -0.21
N LEU A 184 -0.36 -14.86 0.76
CA LEU A 184 1.10 -14.74 0.59
C LEU A 184 1.87 -15.69 1.51
N GLY A 185 2.83 -16.44 0.93
CA GLY A 185 3.87 -17.15 1.67
C GLY A 185 5.23 -16.52 1.46
N GLU A 186 5.95 -16.22 2.55
CA GLU A 186 7.30 -15.66 2.59
C GLU A 186 8.26 -16.63 3.29
N TYR A 187 9.47 -16.78 2.74
CA TYR A 187 10.57 -17.54 3.35
C TYR A 187 11.84 -16.68 3.37
N VAL A 188 12.47 -16.63 4.54
CA VAL A 188 13.77 -15.96 4.75
C VAL A 188 14.71 -16.98 5.38
N GLY A 189 15.84 -17.26 4.73
CA GLY A 189 16.85 -18.20 5.23
C GLY A 189 18.23 -17.95 4.63
N PRO A 190 19.30 -18.56 5.17
CA PRO A 190 20.65 -18.42 4.65
C PRO A 190 20.76 -18.96 3.21
N ILE A 191 21.50 -18.27 2.34
CA ILE A 191 21.74 -18.71 0.96
C ILE A 191 22.74 -19.88 0.96
N GLN A 192 22.30 -21.08 1.36
CA GLN A 192 23.12 -22.30 1.28
C GLN A 192 22.68 -23.17 0.10
N GLY A 193 23.06 -22.81 -1.14
CA GLY A 193 23.12 -23.72 -2.30
C GLY A 193 21.84 -24.48 -2.69
N SER A 194 20.72 -24.26 -2.02
CA SER A 194 19.40 -24.83 -2.28
C SER A 194 18.54 -23.78 -3.01
N PRO A 195 17.59 -24.21 -3.86
CA PRO A 195 16.72 -23.26 -4.54
C PRO A 195 15.89 -22.56 -3.46
N SER A 196 16.02 -21.24 -3.36
CA SER A 196 15.08 -20.40 -2.63
C SER A 196 13.65 -20.77 -3.08
N PRO A 197 12.72 -21.08 -2.15
CA PRO A 197 11.35 -21.36 -2.52
C PRO A 197 10.78 -20.16 -3.29
N PRO A 198 10.04 -20.36 -4.38
CA PRO A 198 9.39 -19.25 -5.07
C PRO A 198 8.43 -18.56 -4.10
N LEU A 199 8.37 -17.23 -4.12
CA LEU A 199 7.25 -16.47 -3.55
C LEU A 199 5.98 -16.96 -4.25
N ILE A 200 5.12 -17.68 -3.53
CA ILE A 200 3.83 -18.15 -4.05
C ILE A 200 2.78 -17.14 -3.61
N SER A 201 2.32 -16.34 -4.57
CA SER A 201 1.11 -15.53 -4.44
C SER A 201 -0.01 -16.15 -5.26
N LYS A 202 -1.25 -16.07 -4.77
CA LYS A 202 -2.46 -16.43 -5.52
C LYS A 202 -2.94 -15.30 -6.47
N TRP A 203 -2.17 -14.21 -6.56
CA TRP A 203 -2.48 -12.99 -7.30
C TRP A 203 -1.49 -12.74 -8.44
#